data_AF-A0A8J7KPA6-F1
#
_entry.id   AF-A0A8J7KPA6-F1
#
_cell.length_a   1.000
_cell.length_b   1.000
_cell.length_c   1.000
_cell.angle_alpha   90.00
_cell.angle_beta   90.00
_cell.angle_gamma   90.00
#
_symmetry.space_group_name_H-M   'P 1'
#
loop_
_entity.id
_entity.type
_entity.pdbx_description
1 polymer ?
#
loop_
_entity_poly.entity_id
_entity_poly.type
_entity_poly.pdbx_seq_one_letter_code
_entity_poly.pdbx_strand_id
1 'polypeptide(L)'
;MQKLVFNHKDTVAGRAIFLGERLDLKALEKTDYLATLPLAVSAGEQGCVVLFRYGAVVLYGLSPVEEASFLTYLKPLVVEPFASPETEEVVLKLDNSGGGGRVENGTIWLQSFSIECLQIVADVLAKSVVLAHYEVGTGKIFDQIEPFAESLQRTTKDERWGKELLRQLGRTLSIQHKIVGRVEIIDKPDLLWDAPDLERIYIRLENEYEIRERHLALERKLGLISTTAETVLDLLQHNTGLRVEWYVVILIVVEILLSFYDVFLQT
;
A
#
# COMPACT_ATOMS: atom_id res chain seq x y z
N MET A 1 4.91 -31.77 12.00
CA MET A 1 5.87 -31.60 13.12
C MET A 1 6.29 -30.14 13.12
N GLN A 2 5.88 -29.36 14.12
CA GLN A 2 6.25 -27.95 14.24
C GLN A 2 7.78 -27.84 14.35
N LYS A 3 8.42 -27.22 13.36
CA LYS A 3 9.87 -27.01 13.38
C LYS A 3 10.12 -25.74 14.21
N LEU A 4 10.51 -25.92 15.47
CA LEU A 4 10.89 -24.81 16.34
C LEU A 4 12.19 -24.20 15.83
N VAL A 5 12.18 -22.88 15.56
CA VAL A 5 13.33 -22.18 14.97
C VAL A 5 14.33 -21.76 16.06
N PHE A 6 13.84 -21.45 17.26
CA PHE A 6 14.65 -20.90 18.35
C PHE A 6 14.52 -21.77 19.63
N ASN A 7 15.24 -22.89 19.70
CA ASN A 7 15.13 -23.84 20.83
C ASN A 7 15.71 -23.36 22.17
N HIS A 8 16.40 -22.21 22.22
CA HIS A 8 17.11 -21.72 23.43
C HIS A 8 16.97 -20.22 23.69
N LYS A 9 16.05 -19.53 23.01
CA LYS A 9 15.82 -18.09 23.22
C LYS A 9 14.40 -17.87 23.70
N ASP A 10 14.25 -17.20 24.84
CA ASP A 10 12.94 -16.76 25.36
C ASP A 10 12.53 -15.40 24.78
N THR A 11 13.44 -14.74 24.07
CA THR A 11 13.22 -13.43 23.45
C THR A 11 13.90 -13.36 22.09
N VAL A 12 13.17 -12.87 21.08
CA VAL A 12 13.62 -12.74 19.70
C VAL A 12 13.22 -11.36 19.18
N ALA A 13 14.18 -10.60 18.65
CA ALA A 13 13.88 -9.35 17.97
C ALA A 13 13.24 -9.63 16.60
N GLY A 14 12.24 -8.84 16.23
CA GLY A 14 11.58 -8.87 14.94
C GLY A 14 11.60 -7.50 14.29
N ARG A 15 11.72 -7.47 12.96
CA ARG A 15 11.69 -6.23 12.19
C ARG A 15 10.92 -6.44 10.89
N ALA A 16 9.83 -5.70 10.70
CA ALA A 16 9.09 -5.66 9.44
C ALA A 16 9.58 -4.48 8.59
N ILE A 17 9.70 -4.70 7.28
CA ILE A 17 10.20 -3.71 6.33
C ILE A 17 9.38 -3.82 5.05
N PHE A 18 8.88 -2.69 4.55
CA PHE A 18 8.23 -2.61 3.25
C PHE A 18 9.23 -2.10 2.21
N LEU A 19 9.83 -3.00 1.43
CA LEU A 19 11.01 -2.71 0.60
C LEU A 19 10.67 -2.07 -0.74
N GLY A 20 9.51 -2.41 -1.31
CA GLY A 20 9.07 -1.98 -2.63
C GLY A 20 7.68 -2.49 -2.95
N GLU A 21 7.23 -2.27 -4.18
CA GLU A 21 5.87 -2.60 -4.62
C GLU A 21 5.63 -4.09 -4.88
N ARG A 22 6.72 -4.84 -5.09
CA ARG A 22 6.68 -6.28 -5.32
C ARG A 22 8.04 -6.91 -5.00
N LEU A 23 8.02 -8.16 -4.59
CA LEU A 23 9.20 -9.00 -4.40
C LEU A 23 9.12 -10.22 -5.33
N ASP A 24 10.15 -10.44 -6.15
CA ASP A 24 10.23 -11.61 -7.03
C ASP A 24 10.81 -12.81 -6.28
N LEU A 25 9.92 -13.67 -5.78
CA LEU A 25 10.28 -14.84 -4.96
C LEU A 25 10.59 -16.10 -5.77
N LYS A 26 10.46 -16.09 -7.10
CA LYS A 26 10.62 -17.29 -7.93
C LYS A 26 12.02 -17.91 -7.82
N ALA A 27 13.04 -17.08 -7.58
CA ALA A 27 14.41 -17.54 -7.39
C ALA A 27 14.60 -18.22 -6.03
N LEU A 28 13.83 -17.82 -5.01
CA LEU A 28 13.97 -18.30 -3.63
C LEU A 28 13.20 -19.58 -3.36
N GLU A 29 12.08 -19.79 -4.06
CA GLU A 29 11.25 -21.02 -3.98
C GLU A 29 12.01 -22.31 -4.36
N LYS A 30 13.17 -22.20 -5.01
CA LYS A 30 14.02 -23.33 -5.42
C LYS A 30 15.15 -23.67 -4.42
N THR A 31 15.26 -22.92 -3.34
CA THR A 31 16.31 -23.04 -2.30
C THR A 31 15.70 -23.57 -1.00
N ASP A 32 16.52 -24.02 -0.04
CA ASP A 32 16.06 -24.50 1.28
C ASP A 32 15.10 -23.50 1.97
N TYR A 33 13.80 -23.78 1.90
CA TYR A 33 12.73 -23.00 2.53
C TYR A 33 12.23 -23.70 3.79
N LEU A 34 11.80 -22.91 4.77
CA LEU A 34 11.19 -23.37 6.01
C LEU A 34 9.68 -23.61 5.83
N ALA A 35 9.01 -22.76 5.05
CA ALA A 35 7.58 -22.84 4.73
C ALA A 35 7.28 -22.03 3.46
N THR A 36 6.14 -22.27 2.80
CA THR A 36 5.81 -21.67 1.49
C THR A 36 4.65 -20.66 1.52
N LEU A 37 3.84 -20.64 2.57
CA LEU A 37 2.63 -19.81 2.66
C LEU A 37 2.54 -19.10 4.01
N PRO A 38 2.96 -17.83 4.11
CA PRO A 38 3.89 -17.10 3.24
C PRO A 38 5.30 -17.72 3.20
N LEU A 39 6.13 -17.39 2.20
CA LEU A 39 7.46 -17.98 2.05
C LEU A 39 8.34 -17.60 3.26
N ALA A 40 8.84 -18.61 3.97
CA ALA A 40 9.78 -18.42 5.07
C ALA A 40 11.10 -19.11 4.77
N VAL A 41 12.22 -18.44 5.01
CA VAL A 41 13.57 -18.93 4.75
C VAL A 41 14.45 -18.75 5.98
N SER A 42 15.44 -19.62 6.15
CA SER A 42 16.49 -19.40 7.15
C SER A 42 17.43 -18.28 6.69
N ALA A 43 17.86 -17.45 7.63
CA ALA A 43 18.83 -16.39 7.38
C ALA A 43 19.77 -16.25 8.59
N GLY A 44 21.02 -15.90 8.34
CA GLY A 44 22.04 -15.87 9.40
C GLY A 44 22.30 -17.23 10.03
N GLU A 45 22.86 -17.25 11.23
CA GLU A 45 23.17 -18.50 11.94
C GLU A 45 21.94 -19.18 12.56
N GLN A 46 20.98 -18.38 13.05
CA GLN A 46 19.80 -18.86 13.78
C GLN A 46 18.52 -18.11 13.46
N GLY A 47 18.53 -17.18 12.50
CA GLY A 47 17.37 -16.35 12.19
C GLY A 47 16.47 -16.96 11.12
N CYS A 48 15.32 -16.32 10.95
CA CYS A 48 14.42 -16.62 9.83
C CYS A 48 13.82 -15.34 9.28
N VAL A 49 13.46 -15.37 8.00
CA VAL A 49 12.81 -14.26 7.32
C VAL A 49 11.56 -14.77 6.64
N VAL A 50 10.46 -14.06 6.84
CA VAL A 50 9.19 -14.28 6.13
C VAL A 50 9.05 -13.23 5.04
N LEU A 51 8.74 -13.67 3.83
CA LEU A 51 8.76 -12.88 2.62
C LEU A 51 7.38 -12.85 1.97
N PHE A 52 6.92 -11.66 1.63
CA PHE A 52 5.63 -11.45 0.99
C PHE A 52 5.82 -10.96 -0.44
N ARG A 53 5.07 -11.55 -1.38
CA ARG A 53 5.16 -11.21 -2.81
C ARG A 53 4.85 -9.74 -3.08
N TYR A 54 4.05 -9.11 -2.23
CA TYR A 54 3.72 -7.70 -2.34
C TYR A 54 4.81 -6.74 -1.86
N GLY A 55 5.99 -7.22 -1.45
CA GLY A 55 7.16 -6.38 -1.18
C GLY A 55 7.51 -6.15 0.29
N ALA A 56 6.72 -6.71 1.21
CA ALA A 56 7.06 -6.71 2.64
C ALA A 56 7.92 -7.91 3.03
N VAL A 57 8.78 -7.70 4.02
CA VAL A 57 9.62 -8.74 4.62
C VAL A 57 9.63 -8.58 6.14
N VAL A 58 9.67 -9.69 6.86
CA VAL A 58 9.76 -9.68 8.33
C VAL A 58 10.92 -10.55 8.75
N LEU A 59 11.93 -9.93 9.38
CA LEU A 59 13.15 -10.57 9.83
C LEU A 59 13.05 -10.89 11.32
N TYR A 60 13.45 -12.09 11.71
CA TYR A 60 13.46 -12.51 13.11
C TYR A 60 14.83 -13.03 13.53
N GLY A 61 15.32 -12.52 14.66
CA GLY A 61 16.50 -13.04 15.34
C GLY A 61 17.82 -12.86 14.59
N LEU A 62 17.90 -11.91 13.67
CA LEU A 62 19.12 -11.54 12.95
C LEU A 62 19.88 -10.44 13.70
N SER A 63 21.20 -10.51 13.66
CA SER A 63 22.07 -9.38 14.03
C SER A 63 22.03 -8.28 12.96
N PRO A 64 22.42 -7.03 13.28
CA PRO A 64 22.43 -5.94 12.30
C PRO A 64 23.26 -6.22 11.04
N VAL A 65 24.33 -7.02 11.16
CA VAL A 65 25.19 -7.42 10.03
C VAL A 65 24.50 -8.46 9.16
N GLU A 66 23.83 -9.43 9.76
CA GLU A 66 23.05 -10.45 9.04
C GLU A 66 21.84 -9.81 8.35
N GLU A 67 21.14 -8.88 9.00
CA GLU A 67 20.06 -8.09 8.39
C GLU A 67 20.57 -7.34 7.16
N ALA A 68 21.66 -6.57 7.29
CA ALA A 68 22.22 -5.80 6.19
C ALA A 68 22.66 -6.69 5.01
N SER A 69 23.23 -7.86 5.32
CA SER A 69 23.65 -8.84 4.32
C SER A 69 22.44 -9.43 3.59
N PHE A 70 21.40 -9.82 4.33
CA PHE A 70 20.18 -10.40 3.75
C PHE A 70 19.40 -9.38 2.91
N LEU A 71 19.27 -8.14 3.39
CA LEU A 71 18.64 -7.06 2.63
C LEU A 71 19.41 -6.73 1.35
N THR A 72 20.75 -6.79 1.39
CA THR A 72 21.58 -6.62 0.18
C THR A 72 21.35 -7.74 -0.82
N TYR A 73 21.20 -8.97 -0.35
CA TYR A 73 20.84 -10.12 -1.18
C TYR A 73 19.44 -9.98 -1.79
N LEU A 74 18.48 -9.38 -1.07
CA LEU A 74 17.13 -9.15 -1.59
C LEU A 74 17.04 -8.02 -2.62
N LYS A 75 17.92 -7.02 -2.60
CA LYS A 75 17.88 -5.85 -3.52
C LYS A 75 17.54 -6.18 -4.98
N PRO A 76 18.20 -7.14 -5.66
CA PRO A 76 17.88 -7.47 -7.06
C PRO A 76 16.49 -8.08 -7.27
N LEU A 77 15.84 -8.58 -6.21
CA LEU A 77 14.51 -9.18 -6.24
C LEU A 77 13.40 -8.16 -5.98
N VAL A 78 13.74 -6.96 -5.47
CA VAL A 78 12.78 -5.90 -5.18
C VAL A 78 12.43 -5.17 -6.48
N VAL A 79 11.14 -5.11 -6.79
CA VAL A 79 10.60 -4.42 -7.95
C VAL A 79 9.99 -3.10 -7.48
N GLU A 80 10.38 -2.00 -8.13
CA GLU A 80 10.05 -0.63 -7.72
C GLU A 80 10.41 -0.39 -6.24
N PRO A 81 11.71 -0.40 -5.88
CA PRO A 81 12.15 -0.22 -4.50
C PRO A 81 11.83 1.19 -4.00
N PHE A 82 11.43 1.29 -2.72
CA PHE A 82 11.20 2.58 -2.09
C PHE A 82 12.52 3.21 -1.64
N ALA A 83 12.64 4.53 -1.81
CA ALA A 83 13.84 5.28 -1.40
C ALA A 83 14.00 5.30 0.13
N SER A 84 12.88 5.36 0.85
CA SER A 84 12.79 5.27 2.31
C SER A 84 11.75 4.21 2.66
N PRO A 85 12.17 2.93 2.78
CA PRO A 85 11.30 1.84 3.22
C PRO A 85 10.70 2.15 4.59
N GLU A 86 9.41 1.92 4.75
CA GLU A 86 8.80 1.94 6.09
C GLU A 86 9.23 0.71 6.88
N THR A 87 9.43 0.88 8.18
CA THR A 87 9.91 -0.17 9.07
C THR A 87 9.19 -0.18 10.40
N GLU A 88 9.00 -1.35 10.97
CA GLU A 88 8.40 -1.54 12.28
C GLU A 88 9.20 -2.59 13.08
N GLU A 89 9.59 -2.25 14.32
CA GLU A 89 10.39 -3.11 15.19
C GLU A 89 9.51 -3.69 16.31
N VAL A 90 9.74 -4.96 16.62
CA VAL A 90 9.02 -5.69 17.67
C VAL A 90 9.93 -6.61 18.45
N VAL A 91 9.51 -6.96 19.67
CA VAL A 91 10.18 -7.97 20.49
C VAL A 91 9.23 -9.12 20.74
N LEU A 92 9.58 -10.32 20.29
CA LEU A 92 8.82 -11.53 20.58
C LEU A 92 9.31 -12.15 21.87
N LYS A 93 8.40 -12.53 22.77
CA LYS A 93 8.72 -13.24 24.02
C LYS A 93 7.89 -14.50 24.17
N LEU A 94 8.48 -15.54 24.76
CA LEU A 94 7.70 -16.71 25.16
C LEU A 94 6.88 -16.42 26.42
N ASP A 95 5.61 -16.81 26.40
CA ASP A 95 4.72 -16.81 27.55
C ASP A 95 4.14 -18.20 27.80
N ASN A 96 4.64 -18.84 28.85
CA ASN A 96 4.16 -20.14 29.29
C ASN A 96 2.87 -20.05 30.14
N SER A 97 2.33 -18.86 30.38
CA SER A 97 1.18 -18.62 31.27
C SER A 97 -0.19 -18.80 30.59
N GLY A 98 -0.22 -19.24 29.32
CA GLY A 98 -1.42 -19.70 28.63
C GLY A 98 -2.20 -18.66 27.82
N GLY A 99 -1.70 -17.42 27.73
CA GLY A 99 -2.40 -16.28 27.12
C GLY A 99 -1.71 -15.69 25.89
N GLY A 100 -1.26 -16.53 24.94
CA GLY A 100 -0.57 -16.09 23.71
C GLY A 100 -1.30 -14.99 22.94
N GLY A 101 -0.53 -14.20 22.18
CA GLY A 101 -1.01 -13.07 21.38
C GLY A 101 -1.23 -11.78 22.17
N ARG A 102 -0.78 -11.68 23.43
CA ARG A 102 -0.75 -10.38 24.12
C ARG A 102 0.25 -9.47 23.41
N VAL A 103 -0.07 -8.19 23.31
CA VAL A 103 0.83 -7.15 22.82
C VAL A 103 0.82 -6.01 23.85
N GLU A 104 1.98 -5.43 24.11
CA GLU A 104 2.16 -4.34 25.07
C GLU A 104 3.54 -3.73 24.82
N ASN A 105 3.60 -2.42 24.58
CA ASN A 105 4.84 -1.65 24.36
C ASN A 105 5.79 -2.30 23.33
N GLY A 106 5.28 -2.68 22.15
CA GLY A 106 6.09 -3.29 21.08
C GLY A 106 6.58 -4.71 21.37
N THR A 107 6.12 -5.32 22.46
CA THR A 107 6.41 -6.72 22.79
C THR A 107 5.20 -7.59 22.47
N ILE A 108 5.42 -8.72 21.79
CA ILE A 108 4.40 -9.73 21.49
C ILE A 108 4.72 -11.00 22.27
N TRP A 109 3.78 -11.48 23.07
CA TRP A 109 3.92 -12.73 23.82
C TRP A 109 3.33 -13.91 23.07
N LEU A 110 4.14 -14.92 22.82
CA LEU A 110 3.81 -16.11 22.04
C LEU A 110 3.92 -17.37 22.90
N GLN A 111 3.12 -18.39 22.60
CA GLN A 111 3.23 -19.69 23.29
C GLN A 111 4.41 -20.53 22.77
N SER A 112 4.82 -20.29 21.53
CA SER A 112 5.95 -20.97 20.90
C SER A 112 6.51 -20.12 19.76
N PHE A 113 7.76 -20.39 19.39
CA PHE A 113 8.39 -19.86 18.18
C PHE A 113 8.42 -20.91 17.07
N SER A 114 7.27 -21.54 16.80
CA SER A 114 7.11 -22.39 15.62
C SER A 114 7.10 -21.54 14.35
N ILE A 115 7.49 -22.13 13.21
CA ILE A 115 7.51 -21.41 11.93
C ILE A 115 6.13 -20.86 11.57
N GLU A 116 5.07 -21.64 11.83
CA GLU A 116 3.68 -21.26 11.54
C GLU A 116 3.25 -20.07 12.42
N CYS A 117 3.63 -20.08 13.70
CA CYS A 117 3.37 -18.96 14.60
C CYS A 117 4.07 -17.68 14.13
N LEU A 118 5.35 -17.78 13.72
CA LEU A 118 6.12 -16.66 13.20
C LEU A 118 5.56 -16.14 11.88
N GLN A 119 5.04 -17.01 11.00
CA GLN A 119 4.38 -16.61 9.76
C GLN A 119 3.09 -15.83 10.03
N ILE A 120 2.30 -16.21 11.03
CA ILE A 120 1.08 -15.47 11.42
C ILE A 120 1.44 -14.09 11.99
N VAL A 121 2.45 -14.02 12.86
CA VAL A 121 2.95 -12.73 13.37
C VAL A 121 3.48 -11.87 12.22
N ALA A 122 4.23 -12.47 11.29
CA ALA A 122 4.77 -11.77 10.13
C ALA A 122 3.67 -11.22 9.22
N ASP A 123 2.57 -11.94 9.04
CA ASP A 123 1.45 -11.48 8.22
C ASP A 123 0.85 -10.18 8.77
N VAL A 124 0.59 -10.14 10.08
CA VAL A 124 0.03 -8.94 10.73
C VAL A 124 1.03 -7.77 10.67
N LEU A 125 2.31 -8.01 10.96
CA LEU A 125 3.33 -6.97 10.90
C LEU A 125 3.56 -6.45 9.48
N ALA A 126 3.52 -7.33 8.48
CA ALA A 126 3.63 -6.97 7.08
C ALA A 126 2.44 -6.09 6.65
N LYS A 127 1.22 -6.44 7.06
CA LYS A 127 0.03 -5.60 6.85
C LYS A 127 0.16 -4.24 7.55
N SER A 128 0.65 -4.21 8.80
CA SER A 128 0.86 -2.98 9.56
C SER A 128 1.84 -2.01 8.88
N VAL A 129 3.02 -2.49 8.45
CA VAL A 129 4.02 -1.64 7.78
C VAL A 129 3.57 -1.17 6.39
N VAL A 130 2.81 -2.00 5.67
CA VAL A 130 2.18 -1.61 4.40
C VAL A 130 1.15 -0.50 4.61
N LEU A 131 0.27 -0.64 5.61
CA LEU A 131 -0.72 0.38 5.95
C LEU A 131 -0.03 1.69 6.35
N ALA A 132 1.02 1.63 7.17
CA ALA A 132 1.79 2.80 7.58
C ALA A 132 2.35 3.57 6.35
N HIS A 133 2.90 2.85 5.38
CA HIS A 133 3.42 3.45 4.14
C HIS A 133 2.35 4.22 3.37
N TYR A 134 1.18 3.62 3.16
CA TYR A 134 0.12 4.26 2.39
C TYR A 134 -0.62 5.34 3.17
N GLU A 135 -0.68 5.26 4.50
CA GLU A 135 -1.20 6.32 5.37
C GLU A 135 -0.35 7.60 5.23
N VAL A 136 0.98 7.49 5.30
CA VAL A 136 1.90 8.61 5.07
C VAL A 136 1.77 9.17 3.65
N GLY A 137 1.66 8.29 2.65
CA GLY A 137 1.47 8.68 1.25
C GLY A 137 0.17 9.45 1.02
N THR A 138 -0.93 9.01 1.65
CA THR A 138 -2.26 9.61 1.51
C THR A 138 -2.33 10.99 2.17
N GLY A 139 -1.68 11.19 3.33
CA GLY A 139 -1.60 12.51 3.96
C GLY A 139 -1.05 13.59 3.03
N LYS A 140 0.04 13.30 2.32
CA LYS A 140 0.67 14.23 1.36
C LYS A 140 -0.24 14.62 0.18
N ILE A 141 -1.21 13.77 -0.17
CA ILE A 141 -2.17 14.03 -1.25
C ILE A 141 -3.28 14.97 -0.74
N PHE A 142 -3.78 14.74 0.49
CA PHE A 142 -4.75 15.62 1.13
C PHE A 142 -4.23 17.05 1.27
N ASP A 143 -2.99 17.23 1.73
CA ASP A 143 -2.34 18.54 1.92
C ASP A 143 -2.29 19.37 0.62
N GLN A 144 -2.41 18.75 -0.55
CA GLN A 144 -2.36 19.41 -1.85
C GLN A 144 -3.75 19.65 -2.47
N ILE A 145 -4.76 18.85 -2.10
CA ILE A 145 -6.13 18.99 -2.60
C ILE A 145 -6.85 20.16 -1.91
N GLU A 146 -6.60 20.38 -0.62
CA GLU A 146 -7.18 21.49 0.14
C GLU A 146 -6.91 22.87 -0.50
N PRO A 147 -5.66 23.26 -0.80
CA PRO A 147 -5.39 24.55 -1.47
C PRO A 147 -5.93 24.61 -2.90
N PHE A 148 -6.09 23.47 -3.58
CA PHE A 148 -6.72 23.45 -4.88
C PHE A 148 -8.24 23.73 -4.79
N ALA A 149 -8.94 23.12 -3.85
CA ALA A 149 -10.35 23.40 -3.59
C ALA A 149 -10.57 24.88 -3.22
N GLU A 150 -9.64 25.48 -2.47
CA GLU A 150 -9.62 26.93 -2.21
C GLU A 150 -9.36 27.76 -3.48
N SER A 151 -8.45 27.32 -4.35
CA SER A 151 -8.12 28.03 -5.59
C SER A 151 -9.30 28.06 -6.58
N LEU A 152 -10.15 27.02 -6.58
CA LEU A 152 -11.39 26.97 -7.38
C LEU A 152 -12.40 28.05 -6.98
N GLN A 153 -12.43 28.46 -5.71
CA GLN A 153 -13.27 29.59 -5.28
C GLN A 153 -12.79 30.92 -5.86
N ARG A 154 -11.51 31.01 -6.25
CA ARG A 154 -10.87 32.19 -6.80
C ARG A 154 -10.69 32.06 -8.32
N THR A 155 -11.79 31.90 -9.06
CA THR A 155 -11.98 32.10 -10.53
C THR A 155 -10.69 32.27 -11.37
N THR A 156 -9.78 31.29 -11.37
CA THR A 156 -8.59 31.34 -12.20
C THR A 156 -8.56 30.09 -13.05
N LYS A 157 -8.78 30.31 -14.35
CA LYS A 157 -8.92 29.33 -15.42
C LYS A 157 -7.54 28.76 -15.78
N ASP A 158 -6.87 28.13 -14.82
CA ASP A 158 -5.48 27.71 -14.99
C ASP A 158 -5.42 26.25 -15.44
N GLU A 159 -5.43 26.04 -16.77
CA GLU A 159 -5.38 24.72 -17.44
C GLU A 159 -4.20 23.84 -16.97
N ARG A 160 -3.15 24.43 -16.37
CA ARG A 160 -2.03 23.68 -15.78
C ARG A 160 -2.44 22.86 -14.56
N TRP A 161 -3.37 23.34 -13.75
CA TRP A 161 -3.82 22.65 -12.54
C TRP A 161 -4.63 21.40 -12.87
N GLY A 162 -5.47 21.44 -13.91
CA GLY A 162 -6.23 20.27 -14.36
C GLY A 162 -5.36 19.07 -14.73
N LYS A 163 -4.19 19.30 -15.37
CA LYS A 163 -3.23 18.23 -15.68
C LYS A 163 -2.55 17.66 -14.43
N GLU A 164 -2.24 18.51 -13.45
CA GLU A 164 -1.64 18.05 -12.19
C GLU A 164 -2.64 17.22 -11.38
N LEU A 165 -3.91 17.64 -11.29
CA LEU A 165 -4.97 16.85 -10.68
C LEU A 165 -5.18 15.50 -11.37
N LEU A 166 -5.20 15.46 -12.70
CA LEU A 166 -5.38 14.20 -13.42
C LEU A 166 -4.23 13.22 -13.13
N ARG A 167 -3.00 13.74 -13.02
CA ARG A 167 -1.82 12.96 -12.64
C ARG A 167 -1.90 12.48 -11.18
N GLN A 168 -2.43 13.31 -10.27
CA GLN A 168 -2.65 12.93 -8.88
C GLN A 168 -3.78 11.92 -8.72
N LEU A 169 -4.87 12.06 -9.46
CA LEU A 169 -5.95 11.07 -9.53
C LEU A 169 -5.42 9.71 -10.00
N GLY A 170 -4.58 9.70 -11.05
CA GLY A 170 -3.89 8.50 -11.49
C GLY A 170 -3.02 7.86 -10.41
N ARG A 171 -2.38 8.67 -9.55
CA ARG A 171 -1.63 8.16 -8.38
C ARG A 171 -2.55 7.58 -7.31
N THR A 172 -3.63 8.27 -6.95
CA THR A 172 -4.61 7.79 -5.95
C THR A 172 -5.27 6.48 -6.40
N LEU A 173 -5.75 6.42 -7.64
CA LEU A 173 -6.32 5.20 -8.23
C LEU A 173 -5.29 4.07 -8.26
N SER A 174 -4.02 4.37 -8.56
CA SER A 174 -2.97 3.36 -8.49
C SER A 174 -2.73 2.86 -7.07
N ILE A 175 -2.75 3.74 -6.05
CA ILE A 175 -2.61 3.35 -4.64
C ILE A 175 -3.79 2.47 -4.21
N GLN A 176 -5.02 2.87 -4.53
CA GLN A 176 -6.22 2.10 -4.24
C GLN A 176 -6.16 0.71 -4.89
N HIS A 177 -5.79 0.62 -6.17
CA HIS A 177 -5.59 -0.67 -6.83
C HIS A 177 -4.47 -1.52 -6.21
N LYS A 178 -3.40 -0.90 -5.69
CA LYS A 178 -2.30 -1.62 -5.01
C LYS A 178 -2.75 -2.19 -3.68
N ILE A 179 -3.43 -1.39 -2.87
CA ILE A 179 -3.98 -1.78 -1.56
C ILE A 179 -5.02 -2.87 -1.72
N VAL A 180 -5.92 -2.79 -2.71
CA VAL A 180 -7.01 -3.76 -2.89
C VAL A 180 -6.55 -5.01 -3.64
N GLY A 181 -5.68 -4.87 -4.65
CA GLY A 181 -5.39 -5.94 -5.60
C GLY A 181 -4.10 -6.72 -5.36
N ARG A 182 -3.21 -6.27 -4.47
CA ARG A 182 -1.91 -6.93 -4.23
C ARG A 182 -1.66 -7.31 -2.78
N VAL A 183 -2.23 -6.56 -1.84
CA VAL A 183 -2.16 -6.87 -0.41
C VAL A 183 -3.58 -7.18 0.01
N GLU A 184 -3.93 -8.44 0.15
CA GLU A 184 -5.23 -8.85 0.70
C GLU A 184 -5.23 -8.57 2.22
N ILE A 185 -5.26 -7.27 2.59
CA ILE A 185 -5.09 -6.81 3.98
C ILE A 185 -6.20 -7.36 4.88
N ILE A 186 -7.41 -7.51 4.32
CA ILE A 186 -8.59 -7.97 5.05
C ILE A 186 -8.66 -9.50 5.14
N ASP A 187 -8.04 -10.22 4.20
CA ASP A 187 -8.20 -11.67 4.14
C ASP A 187 -7.34 -12.35 5.20
N LYS A 188 -7.91 -13.41 5.75
CA LYS A 188 -7.22 -14.27 6.70
C LYS A 188 -6.07 -14.99 5.98
N PRO A 189 -4.91 -15.16 6.63
CA PRO A 189 -3.82 -15.92 6.06
C PRO A 189 -4.25 -17.34 5.71
N ASP A 190 -3.91 -17.81 4.51
CA ASP A 190 -4.20 -19.18 4.08
C ASP A 190 -3.63 -20.24 5.03
N LEU A 191 -2.53 -19.92 5.72
CA LEU A 191 -1.92 -20.76 6.75
C LEU A 191 -2.92 -21.18 7.84
N LEU A 192 -3.95 -20.38 8.12
CA LEU A 192 -4.96 -20.70 9.13
C LEU A 192 -5.86 -21.88 8.73
N TRP A 193 -5.94 -22.24 7.44
CA TRP A 193 -6.64 -23.47 7.01
C TRP A 193 -5.91 -24.72 7.51
N ASP A 194 -4.57 -24.69 7.52
CA ASP A 194 -3.72 -25.79 7.96
C ASP A 194 -3.45 -25.77 9.48
N ALA A 195 -3.46 -24.57 10.08
CA ALA A 195 -3.18 -24.35 11.50
C ALA A 195 -4.27 -23.49 12.18
N PRO A 196 -5.52 -24.00 12.32
CA PRO A 196 -6.65 -23.25 12.88
C PRO A 196 -6.44 -22.84 14.35
N ASP A 197 -5.60 -23.57 15.09
CA ASP A 197 -5.24 -23.23 16.48
C ASP A 197 -4.57 -21.84 16.58
N LEU A 198 -3.99 -21.33 15.49
CA LEU A 198 -3.37 -20.01 15.41
C LEU A 198 -4.38 -18.88 15.10
N GLU A 199 -5.64 -19.18 14.84
CA GLU A 199 -6.65 -18.16 14.52
C GLU A 199 -6.85 -17.19 15.69
N ARG A 200 -6.83 -17.70 16.93
CA ARG A 200 -6.99 -16.86 18.12
C ARG A 200 -5.87 -15.82 18.26
N ILE A 201 -4.63 -16.19 17.96
CA ILE A 201 -3.51 -15.25 18.00
C ILE A 201 -3.60 -14.27 16.83
N TYR A 202 -3.93 -14.75 15.62
CA TYR A 202 -4.13 -13.87 14.47
C TYR A 202 -5.14 -12.77 14.76
N ILE A 203 -6.36 -13.12 15.21
CA ILE A 203 -7.43 -12.14 15.49
C ILE A 203 -6.98 -11.14 16.57
N ARG A 204 -6.26 -11.62 17.60
CA ARG A 204 -5.79 -10.75 18.68
C ARG A 204 -4.75 -9.73 18.18
N LEU A 205 -3.80 -10.19 17.37
CA LEU A 205 -2.81 -9.31 16.75
C LEU A 205 -3.47 -8.36 15.74
N GLU A 206 -4.36 -8.85 14.88
CA GLU A 206 -5.09 -8.04 13.90
C GLU A 206 -5.85 -6.88 14.58
N ASN A 207 -6.48 -7.16 15.73
CA ASN A 207 -7.16 -6.13 16.52
C ASN A 207 -6.20 -5.16 17.20
N GLU A 208 -5.12 -5.63 17.81
CA GLU A 208 -4.16 -4.75 18.49
C GLU A 208 -3.47 -3.80 17.52
N TYR A 209 -3.11 -4.29 16.34
CA TYR A 209 -2.52 -3.47 15.28
C TYR A 209 -3.57 -2.68 14.48
N GLU A 210 -4.84 -2.76 14.88
CA GLU A 210 -5.99 -2.08 14.28
C GLU A 210 -6.07 -2.25 12.76
N ILE A 211 -5.63 -3.39 12.23
CA ILE A 211 -5.39 -3.59 10.79
C ILE A 211 -6.65 -3.27 9.98
N ARG A 212 -7.81 -3.77 10.42
CA ARG A 212 -9.09 -3.58 9.74
C ARG A 212 -9.56 -2.13 9.83
N GLU A 213 -9.41 -1.50 11.00
CA GLU A 213 -9.85 -0.11 11.22
C GLU A 213 -8.99 0.87 10.43
N ARG A 214 -7.67 0.70 10.46
CA ARG A 214 -6.70 1.46 9.66
C ARG A 214 -6.94 1.30 8.17
N HIS A 215 -7.17 0.09 7.70
CA HIS A 215 -7.51 -0.16 6.30
C HIS A 215 -8.80 0.57 5.87
N LEU A 216 -9.88 0.46 6.66
CA LEU A 216 -11.15 1.15 6.37
C LEU A 216 -11.00 2.68 6.42
N ALA A 217 -10.22 3.20 7.37
CA ALA A 217 -9.95 4.64 7.46
C ALA A 217 -9.17 5.14 6.23
N LEU A 218 -8.19 4.37 5.78
CA LEU A 218 -7.41 4.65 4.58
C LEU A 218 -8.28 4.60 3.31
N GLU A 219 -9.12 3.57 3.18
CA GLU A 219 -10.06 3.44 2.05
C GLU A 219 -11.02 4.63 1.98
N ARG A 220 -11.60 5.04 3.12
CA ARG A 220 -12.46 6.23 3.20
C ARG A 220 -11.71 7.51 2.77
N LYS A 221 -10.48 7.69 3.24
CA LYS A 221 -9.62 8.81 2.87
C LYS A 221 -9.37 8.84 1.35
N LEU A 222 -9.00 7.71 0.76
CA LEU A 222 -8.77 7.59 -0.68
C LEU A 222 -10.06 7.81 -1.49
N GLY A 223 -11.19 7.30 -1.01
CA GLY A 223 -12.51 7.52 -1.63
C GLY A 223 -12.89 9.00 -1.68
N LEU A 224 -12.71 9.74 -0.58
CA LEU A 224 -12.94 11.18 -0.53
C LEU A 224 -12.05 11.94 -1.51
N ILE A 225 -10.78 11.54 -1.66
CA ILE A 225 -9.87 12.10 -2.67
C ILE A 225 -10.43 11.85 -4.08
N SER A 226 -10.85 10.62 -4.39
CA SER A 226 -11.38 10.28 -5.72
C SER A 226 -12.62 11.10 -6.05
N THR A 227 -13.61 11.14 -5.15
CA THR A 227 -14.85 11.91 -5.35
C THR A 227 -14.56 13.41 -5.51
N THR A 228 -13.63 13.96 -4.72
CA THR A 228 -13.23 15.37 -4.85
C THR A 228 -12.59 15.62 -6.21
N ALA A 229 -11.65 14.77 -6.63
CA ALA A 229 -10.98 14.91 -7.91
C ALA A 229 -11.93 14.72 -9.12
N GLU A 230 -12.88 13.79 -9.05
CA GLU A 230 -13.94 13.60 -10.05
C GLU A 230 -14.81 14.85 -10.17
N THR A 231 -15.27 15.40 -9.04
CA THR A 231 -16.06 16.64 -9.01
C THR A 231 -15.32 17.80 -9.67
N VAL A 232 -14.01 17.90 -9.41
CA VAL A 232 -13.15 18.91 -10.05
C VAL A 232 -13.04 18.70 -11.55
N LEU A 233 -12.85 17.45 -11.98
CA LEU A 233 -12.72 17.13 -13.39
C LEU A 233 -14.00 17.47 -14.16
N ASP A 234 -15.16 17.17 -13.58
CA ASP A 234 -16.48 17.51 -14.14
C ASP A 234 -16.64 19.04 -14.29
N LEU A 235 -16.23 19.82 -13.29
CA LEU A 235 -16.24 21.29 -13.36
C LEU A 235 -15.32 21.83 -14.47
N LEU A 236 -14.16 21.20 -14.69
CA LEU A 236 -13.24 21.60 -15.76
C LEU A 236 -13.79 21.23 -17.16
N GLN A 237 -14.40 20.06 -17.30
CA GLN A 237 -14.97 19.59 -18.56
C GLN A 237 -16.19 20.40 -19.01
N HIS A 238 -16.97 20.96 -18.08
CA HIS A 238 -18.17 21.72 -18.45
C HIS A 238 -17.87 23.01 -19.26
N ASN A 239 -16.62 23.49 -19.25
CA ASN A 239 -16.19 24.70 -19.96
C ASN A 239 -15.83 24.52 -21.45
N THR A 240 -15.93 23.32 -22.03
CA THR A 240 -15.57 23.09 -23.45
C THR A 240 -16.72 23.23 -24.44
N GLY A 241 -17.98 23.31 -23.99
CA GLY A 241 -19.17 23.43 -24.86
C GLY A 241 -19.25 24.76 -25.63
N LEU A 242 -18.74 25.84 -25.04
CA LEU A 242 -18.84 27.19 -25.62
C LEU A 242 -18.05 27.37 -26.92
N ARG A 243 -16.99 26.59 -27.15
CA ARG A 243 -16.18 26.73 -28.37
C ARG A 243 -16.92 26.25 -29.62
N VAL A 244 -17.71 25.17 -29.50
CA VAL A 244 -18.49 24.62 -30.62
C VAL A 244 -19.62 25.56 -30.99
N GLU A 245 -20.29 26.16 -30.01
CA GLU A 245 -21.32 27.18 -30.23
C GLU A 245 -20.76 28.39 -31.00
N TRP A 246 -19.58 28.90 -30.60
CA TRP A 246 -18.93 30.00 -31.31
C TRP A 246 -18.52 29.65 -32.75
N TYR A 247 -18.09 28.41 -33.03
CA TYR A 247 -17.82 27.99 -34.41
C TYR A 247 -19.07 28.00 -35.28
N VAL A 248 -20.21 27.54 -34.74
CA VAL A 248 -21.49 27.59 -35.45
C VAL A 248 -21.92 29.04 -35.70
N VAL A 249 -21.80 29.92 -34.70
CA VAL A 249 -22.13 31.35 -34.85
C VAL A 249 -21.23 32.03 -35.90
N ILE A 250 -19.92 31.76 -35.87
CA ILE A 250 -18.98 32.31 -36.86
C ILE A 250 -19.30 31.80 -38.28
N LEU A 251 -19.62 30.51 -38.44
CA LEU A 251 -20.02 29.94 -39.73
C LEU A 251 -21.27 30.63 -40.30
N ILE A 252 -22.29 30.86 -39.47
CA ILE A 252 -23.51 31.58 -39.88
C ILE A 252 -23.18 33.02 -40.29
N VAL A 253 -22.35 33.72 -39.52
CA VAL A 253 -21.94 35.11 -39.85
C VAL A 253 -21.19 35.16 -41.19
N VAL A 254 -20.28 34.23 -41.44
CA VAL A 254 -19.53 34.14 -42.71
C VAL A 254 -20.48 33.87 -43.88
N GLU A 255 -21.43 32.94 -43.74
CA GLU A 255 -22.43 32.62 -44.77
C GLU A 255 -23.26 33.86 -45.15
N ILE A 256 -23.70 34.62 -44.15
CA ILE A 256 -24.48 35.85 -44.35
C ILE A 256 -23.64 36.89 -45.10
N LEU A 257 -22.37 37.09 -44.72
CA LEU A 257 -21.48 38.05 -45.38
C LEU A 257 -21.21 37.67 -46.84
N LEU A 258 -20.98 36.38 -47.12
CA LEU A 258 -20.80 35.88 -48.49
C LEU A 258 -22.07 36.11 -49.33
N SER A 259 -23.24 35.81 -48.76
CA SER A 259 -24.53 36.05 -49.43
C SER A 259 -24.75 37.54 -49.77
N PHE A 260 -24.40 38.45 -48.86
CA PHE A 260 -24.49 39.90 -49.13
C PHE A 260 -23.48 40.35 -50.19
N TYR A 261 -22.26 39.80 -50.17
CA TYR A 261 -21.24 40.13 -51.15
C TYR A 261 -21.63 39.71 -52.57
N ASP A 262 -22.17 38.50 -52.72
CA ASP A 262 -22.65 38.00 -54.01
C ASP A 262 -23.80 38.85 -54.56
N VAL A 263 -24.77 39.23 -53.72
CA VAL A 263 -25.87 40.11 -54.13
C VAL A 263 -25.38 41.51 -54.54
N PHE A 264 -24.37 42.05 -53.85
CA PHE A 264 -23.82 43.36 -54.17
C PHE A 264 -22.94 43.35 -55.43
N LEU A 265 -22.24 42.26 -55.73
CA LEU A 265 -21.48 42.09 -56.98
C LEU A 265 -22.36 41.84 -58.21
N GLN A 266 -23.56 41.32 -58.01
CA GLN A 266 -24.50 40.98 -59.08
C GLN A 266 -25.48 42.12 -59.42
N THR A 267 -25.36 43.27 -58.73
CA THR A 267 -26.08 44.53 -59.00
C THR A 267 -25.16 45.50 -59.73
#